data_AF-X1BN82-F1
#
_entry.id   AF-X1BN82-F1
#
_cell.length_a   1.000
_cell.length_b   1.000
_cell.length_c   1.000
_cell.angle_alpha   90.00
_cell.angle_beta   90.00
_cell.angle_gamma   90.00
#
_symmetry.space_group_name_H-M   'P 1'
#
loop_
_entity.id
_entity.type
_entity.pdbx_description
1 polymer ?
#
loop_
_entity_poly.entity_id
_entity_poly.type
_entity_poly.pdbx_seq_one_letter_code
_entity_poly.pdbx_strand_id
1 'polypeptide(L)'
;MKVKLLKKNRETKDVFSFIFALDSALRKAIESCYPALSRITLTDFKVRVLDEKKGTGAVVRVLIESSDGKKSWGTIGVSENIIEASWQALEDSIIYGLMHVEKNK
;
A
#
# COMPACT_ATOMS: atom_id res chain seq x y z
N MET A 1 5.83 -18.02 29.13
CA MET A 1 4.49 -17.78 28.54
C MET A 1 4.67 -16.99 27.24
N LYS A 2 4.80 -17.70 26.10
CA LYS A 2 5.27 -17.16 24.81
C LYS A 2 4.12 -17.24 23.78
N VAL A 3 3.02 -16.55 24.05
CA VAL A 3 1.82 -16.60 23.19
C VAL A 3 1.20 -15.19 23.08
N LYS A 4 1.89 -14.27 22.40
CA LYS A 4 1.29 -12.98 22.00
C LYS A 4 1.69 -12.48 20.60
N LEU A 5 2.59 -13.17 19.91
CA LEU A 5 3.12 -12.72 18.62
C LEU A 5 2.37 -13.26 17.39
N LEU A 6 1.52 -14.29 17.54
CA LEU A 6 0.88 -14.96 16.39
C LEU A 6 -0.47 -14.35 15.94
N LYS A 7 -1.14 -13.56 16.80
CA LYS A 7 -2.41 -12.91 16.42
C LYS A 7 -2.21 -11.71 15.49
N LYS A 8 -1.13 -10.95 15.66
CA LYS A 8 -0.84 -9.71 14.90
C LYS A 8 -0.58 -9.95 13.40
N ASN A 9 -0.20 -11.17 13.01
CA ASN A 9 0.10 -11.51 11.62
C ASN A 9 -1.11 -11.89 10.75
N ARG A 10 -2.26 -12.23 11.35
CA ARG A 10 -3.41 -12.71 10.56
C ARG A 10 -4.20 -11.53 9.97
N GLU A 11 -4.50 -10.52 10.80
CA GLU A 11 -5.18 -9.30 10.38
C GLU A 11 -4.41 -8.53 9.30
N THR A 12 -3.08 -8.44 9.41
CA THR A 12 -2.26 -7.77 8.39
C THR A 12 -2.28 -8.51 7.05
N LYS A 13 -2.41 -9.85 7.06
CA LYS A 13 -2.53 -10.64 5.82
C LYS A 13 -3.88 -10.44 5.15
N ASP A 14 -4.96 -10.39 5.92
CA ASP A 14 -6.30 -10.17 5.38
C ASP A 14 -6.42 -8.76 4.78
N VAL A 15 -5.88 -7.75 5.47
CA VAL A 15 -5.80 -6.37 4.95
C VAL A 15 -4.92 -6.30 3.70
N PHE A 16 -3.75 -6.92 3.71
CA PHE A 16 -2.88 -6.97 2.53
C PHE A 16 -3.58 -7.58 1.33
N SER A 17 -4.28 -8.71 1.51
CA SER A 17 -5.02 -9.38 0.44
C SER A 17 -6.13 -8.48 -0.13
N PHE A 18 -6.87 -7.79 0.74
CA PHE A 18 -7.90 -6.82 0.32
C PHE A 18 -7.31 -5.66 -0.49
N ILE A 19 -6.22 -5.06 -0.01
CA ILE A 19 -5.54 -3.96 -0.70
C ILE A 19 -4.95 -4.43 -2.04
N PHE A 20 -4.39 -5.62 -2.10
CA PHE A 20 -3.84 -6.19 -3.33
C PHE A 20 -4.95 -6.49 -4.36
N ALA A 21 -6.11 -6.97 -3.90
CA ALA A 21 -7.27 -7.18 -4.75
C ALA A 21 -7.83 -5.86 -5.28
N LEU A 22 -7.93 -4.83 -4.43
CA LEU A 22 -8.37 -3.49 -4.80
C LEU A 22 -7.42 -2.84 -5.81
N ASP A 23 -6.10 -2.92 -5.58
CA ASP A 23 -5.06 -2.46 -6.51
C ASP A 23 -5.22 -3.15 -7.88
N SER A 24 -5.32 -4.48 -7.91
CA SER A 24 -5.47 -5.22 -9.16
C SER A 24 -6.77 -4.86 -9.90
N ALA A 25 -7.89 -4.71 -9.18
CA ALA A 25 -9.17 -4.32 -9.76
C ALA A 25 -9.15 -2.89 -10.31
N LEU A 26 -8.58 -1.95 -9.55
CA LEU A 26 -8.45 -0.55 -9.94
C LEU A 26 -7.58 -0.43 -11.18
N ARG A 27 -6.41 -1.09 -11.21
CA ARG A 27 -5.52 -1.11 -12.38
C ARG A 27 -6.22 -1.63 -13.62
N LYS A 28 -6.94 -2.74 -13.52
CA LYS A 28 -7.73 -3.28 -14.64
C LYS A 28 -8.80 -2.31 -15.13
N ALA A 29 -9.42 -1.55 -14.23
CA ALA A 29 -10.46 -0.59 -14.59
C ALA A 29 -9.90 0.61 -15.39
N ILE A 30 -8.68 1.06 -15.04
CA ILE A 30 -8.06 2.26 -15.63
C ILE A 30 -7.02 1.97 -16.71
N GLU A 31 -6.64 0.70 -16.91
CA GLU A 31 -5.67 0.27 -17.92
C GLU A 31 -6.06 0.70 -19.35
N SER A 32 -7.37 0.75 -19.64
CA SER A 32 -7.89 1.22 -20.94
C SER A 32 -7.59 2.69 -21.21
N CYS A 33 -7.58 3.54 -20.18
CA CYS A 33 -7.26 4.95 -20.28
C CYS A 33 -5.76 5.22 -20.12
N TYR A 34 -5.07 4.43 -19.29
CA TYR A 34 -3.66 4.59 -18.95
C TYR A 34 -2.90 3.25 -19.12
N PRO A 35 -2.56 2.83 -20.36
CA PRO A 35 -1.88 1.57 -20.60
C PRO A 35 -0.49 1.49 -19.94
N ALA A 36 0.11 2.64 -19.63
CA ALA A 36 1.39 2.74 -18.95
C ALA A 36 1.34 2.22 -17.49
N LEU A 37 0.14 2.19 -16.90
CA LEU A 37 -0.13 1.76 -15.53
C LEU A 37 -0.02 0.24 -15.36
N SER A 38 -0.17 -0.53 -16.44
CA SER A 38 0.06 -1.99 -16.49
C SER A 38 1.48 -2.40 -16.10
N ARG A 39 2.45 -1.49 -16.25
CA ARG A 39 3.86 -1.73 -15.91
C ARG A 39 4.15 -1.53 -14.43
N ILE A 40 3.27 -0.82 -13.73
CA ILE A 40 3.44 -0.52 -12.32
C ILE A 40 2.88 -1.69 -11.52
N THR A 41 3.69 -2.22 -10.61
CA THR A 41 3.32 -3.34 -9.74
C THR A 41 3.64 -3.02 -8.28
N LEU A 42 2.79 -3.46 -7.36
CA LEU A 42 3.05 -3.39 -5.92
C LEU A 42 4.05 -4.49 -5.55
N THR A 43 5.21 -4.10 -5.04
CA THR A 43 6.33 -5.02 -4.76
C THR A 43 6.47 -5.35 -3.29
N ASP A 44 6.10 -4.43 -2.39
CA ASP A 44 6.15 -4.68 -0.95
C ASP A 44 5.08 -3.88 -0.19
N PHE A 45 4.67 -4.43 0.94
CA PHE A 45 3.70 -3.84 1.86
C PHE A 45 4.14 -4.09 3.30
N LYS A 46 4.44 -3.00 4.02
CA LYS A 46 4.91 -3.07 5.41
C LYS A 46 4.03 -2.21 6.30
N VAL A 47 3.57 -2.79 7.40
CA VAL A 47 2.80 -2.08 8.44
C VAL A 47 3.62 -1.93 9.71
N ARG A 48 3.54 -0.74 10.31
CA ARG A 48 4.16 -0.40 11.59
C ARG A 48 3.16 0.36 12.46
N VAL A 49 2.98 -0.07 13.70
CA VAL A 49 2.18 0.66 14.69
C VAL A 49 3.16 1.50 15.51
N LEU A 50 2.96 2.82 15.52
CA LEU A 50 3.90 3.77 16.13
C LEU A 50 3.63 3.98 17.62
N ASP A 51 2.37 3.93 18.05
CA ASP A 51 2.00 4.27 19.43
C ASP A 51 1.07 3.22 20.05
N GLU A 52 1.62 2.02 20.32
CA GLU A 52 0.86 0.88 20.87
C GLU A 52 0.29 1.16 22.28
N LYS A 53 0.78 2.19 22.98
CA LYS A 53 0.40 2.51 24.36
C LYS A 53 -0.96 3.23 24.50
N LYS A 54 -1.49 3.80 23.41
CA LYS A 54 -2.75 4.59 23.44
C LYS A 54 -4.04 3.78 23.30
N GLY A 55 -3.97 2.45 23.20
CA GLY A 55 -5.17 1.59 23.14
C GLY A 55 -5.98 1.75 21.86
N THR A 56 -6.80 2.81 21.77
CA THR A 56 -7.74 3.10 20.66
C THR A 56 -7.28 4.19 19.69
N GLY A 57 -6.16 4.89 19.96
CA GLY A 57 -5.59 5.94 19.09
C GLY A 57 -4.18 5.61 18.60
N ALA A 58 -3.90 4.32 18.38
CA ALA A 58 -2.58 3.88 17.95
C ALA A 58 -2.38 4.24 16.48
N VAL A 59 -1.47 5.19 16.21
CA VAL A 59 -1.16 5.62 14.85
C VAL A 59 -0.48 4.47 14.10
N VAL A 60 -1.06 4.11 12.96
CA VAL A 60 -0.55 3.10 12.02
C VAL A 60 0.13 3.79 10.87
N ARG A 61 1.31 3.29 10.50
CA ARG A 61 2.07 3.67 9.33
C ARG A 61 2.12 2.49 8.37
N VAL A 62 1.67 2.72 7.14
CA VAL A 62 1.71 1.75 6.05
C VAL A 62 2.70 2.26 5.01
N LEU A 63 3.67 1.42 4.66
CA LEU A 63 4.60 1.65 3.57
C LEU A 63 4.22 0.72 2.43
N ILE A 64 4.00 1.30 1.25
CA ILE A 64 3.82 0.57 -0.01
C ILE A 64 5.02 0.86 -0.88
N GLU A 65 5.65 -0.19 -1.40
CA GLU A 65 6.68 -0.07 -2.43
C GLU A 65 6.08 -0.52 -3.76
N SER A 66 6.34 0.25 -4.81
CA SER A 66 5.88 -0.03 -6.16
C SER A 66 7.02 0.16 -7.16
N SER A 67 6.94 -0.55 -8.27
CA SER A 67 7.95 -0.50 -9.33
C SER A 67 7.32 -0.53 -10.71
N ASP A 68 7.88 0.24 -11.64
CA ASP A 68 7.55 0.19 -13.08
C ASP A 68 8.51 -0.72 -13.88
N GLY A 69 9.37 -1.48 -13.17
CA GLY A 69 10.43 -2.30 -13.75
C GLY A 69 11.74 -1.54 -14.05
N LYS A 70 11.75 -0.20 -14.00
CA LYS A 70 12.95 0.63 -14.17
C LYS A 70 13.31 1.39 -12.90
N LYS A 71 12.31 1.94 -12.22
CA LYS A 71 12.41 2.67 -10.96
C LYS A 71 11.45 2.03 -9.97
N SER A 72 11.87 2.07 -8.71
CA SER A 72 11.02 1.73 -7.59
C SER A 72 10.85 2.95 -6.71
N TRP A 73 9.67 3.10 -6.14
CA TRP A 73 9.36 4.17 -5.21
C TRP A 73 8.55 3.62 -4.05
N GLY A 74 8.67 4.30 -2.91
CA GLY A 74 7.92 3.99 -1.70
C GLY A 74 7.02 5.16 -1.33
N THR A 75 5.79 4.85 -0.94
CA THR A 75 4.81 5.81 -0.41
C THR A 75 4.36 5.38 0.97
N ILE A 76 4.03 6.37 1.79
CA ILE A 76 3.73 6.18 3.20
C ILE A 76 2.38 6.81 3.50
N GLY A 77 1.45 6.01 4.01
CA GLY A 77 0.21 6.49 4.61
C GLY A 77 0.26 6.37 6.13
N VAL A 78 -0.33 7.33 6.81
CA VAL A 78 -0.33 7.42 8.28
C VAL A 78 -1.73 7.78 8.75
N SER A 79 -2.37 6.86 9.48
CA SER A 79 -3.69 7.08 10.09
C SER A 79 -3.85 6.20 11.33
N GLU A 80 -4.79 6.53 12.20
CA GLU A 80 -5.25 5.65 13.28
C GLU A 80 -5.98 4.41 12.73
N ASN A 81 -6.44 4.46 11.47
CA ASN A 81 -7.07 3.35 10.78
C ASN A 81 -6.13 2.72 9.72
N ILE A 82 -5.90 1.41 9.82
CA ILE A 82 -5.05 0.67 8.88
C ILE A 82 -5.56 0.71 7.43
N ILE A 83 -6.88 0.72 7.23
CA ILE A 83 -7.48 0.74 5.89
C ILE A 83 -7.23 2.10 5.24
N GLU A 84 -7.45 3.18 6.00
CA GLU A 84 -7.21 4.55 5.51
C GLU A 84 -5.74 4.79 5.22
N ALA A 85 -4.85 4.41 6.13
CA ALA A 85 -3.40 4.50 5.91
C ALA A 85 -2.96 3.70 4.68
N SER A 86 -3.57 2.53 4.44
CA SER A 86 -3.26 1.71 3.26
C SER A 86 -3.77 2.34 1.97
N TRP A 87 -4.99 2.90 1.97
CA TRP A 87 -5.56 3.57 0.81
C TRP A 87 -4.75 4.81 0.42
N GLN A 88 -4.39 5.67 1.40
CA GLN A 88 -3.56 6.84 1.17
C GLN A 88 -2.21 6.46 0.55
N ALA A 89 -1.53 5.46 1.11
CA ALA A 89 -0.27 4.98 0.55
C ALA A 89 -0.43 4.45 -0.89
N LEU A 90 -1.53 3.75 -1.18
CA LEU A 90 -1.79 3.15 -2.49
C LEU A 90 -2.08 4.21 -3.55
N GLU A 91 -2.97 5.15 -3.23
CA GLU A 91 -3.33 6.29 -4.09
C GLU A 91 -2.09 7.10 -4.44
N ASP A 92 -1.30 7.50 -3.43
CA ASP A 92 -0.05 8.23 -3.62
C ASP A 92 0.93 7.47 -4.52
N SER A 93 1.00 6.14 -4.37
CA SER A 93 1.89 5.31 -5.18
C SER A 93 1.49 5.31 -6.66
N ILE A 94 0.19 5.17 -6.93
CA ILE A 94 -0.35 5.16 -8.29
C ILE A 94 -0.17 6.53 -8.94
N ILE A 95 -0.50 7.62 -8.24
CA ILE A 95 -0.33 8.99 -8.73
C ILE A 95 1.15 9.26 -9.04
N TYR A 96 2.05 8.92 -8.11
CA TYR A 96 3.48 9.09 -8.34
C TYR A 96 3.95 8.30 -9.56
N GLY A 97 3.52 7.05 -9.69
CA GLY A 97 3.85 6.21 -10.83
C GLY A 97 3.37 6.79 -12.15
N LEU A 98 2.11 7.24 -12.22
CA LEU A 98 1.55 7.89 -13.40
C LEU A 98 2.33 9.14 -13.82
N MET A 99 2.62 10.02 -12.86
CA MET A 99 3.37 11.27 -13.08
C MET A 99 4.79 11.05 -13.62
N HIS A 100 5.41 9.91 -13.31
CA HIS A 100 6.79 9.61 -13.69
C HIS A 100 6.90 8.69 -14.91
N VAL A 101 5.88 7.90 -15.21
CA VAL A 101 5.83 7.06 -16.40
C VAL A 101 5.59 7.90 -17.66
N GLU A 102 4.80 8.98 -17.59
CA GLU A 102 4.51 9.83 -18.76
C GLU A 102 5.71 10.64 -19.25
N LYS A 103 6.67 10.98 -18.39
CA LYS A 103 7.88 11.75 -18.77
C LYS A 103 8.90 10.96 -19.59
N ASN A 104 8.73 9.65 -19.73
CA ASN A 104 9.67 8.77 -20.44
C ASN A 104 9.26 8.49 -21.90
N LYS A 105 8.42 9.35 -22.51
CA LYS A 105 8.11 9.32 -23.94
C LYS A 105 9.04 10.24 -24.73
#